data_AF-A0A2G2Z8E5-F1
#
_entry.id   AF-A0A2G2Z8E5-F1
#
_cell.length_a   1.000
_cell.length_b   1.000
_cell.length_c   1.000
_cell.angle_alpha   90.00
_cell.angle_beta   90.00
_cell.angle_gamma   90.00
#
_symmetry.space_group_name_H-M   'P 1'
#
loop_
_entity.id
_entity.type
_entity.pdbx_description
1 polymer ?
#
loop_
_entity_poly.entity_id
_entity_poly.type
_entity_poly.pdbx_seq_one_letter_code
_entity_poly.pdbx_strand_id
1 'polypeptide(L)' 'MGGLSLCRKVARLSITQVLTVISQRQKSALREAYKNKKYLPLDLLPKKTRAIQRRLTKHQAIES' A
#
# COMPACT_ATOMS: atom_id res chain seq x y z
N MET A 1 -34.09 -20.92 11.16
CA MET A 1 -33.85 -19.80 10.23
C MET A 1 -32.44 -19.19 10.41
N GLY A 2 -31.37 -20.00 10.26
CA GLY A 2 -29.98 -19.55 10.53
C GLY A 2 -28.95 -19.84 9.44
N GLY A 3 -29.33 -20.49 8.33
CA GLY A 3 -28.38 -20.95 7.30
C GLY A 3 -27.97 -19.90 6.27
N LEU A 4 -28.84 -18.92 5.97
CA LEU A 4 -28.62 -17.95 4.89
C LEU A 4 -27.56 -16.87 5.22
N SER A 5 -27.32 -16.59 6.51
CA SER A 5 -26.35 -15.59 6.96
C SER A 5 -24.91 -16.04 6.77
N LEU A 6 -24.64 -17.34 6.94
CA LEU A 6 -23.30 -17.92 6.83
C LEU A 6 -22.81 -17.92 5.37
N CYS A 7 -23.66 -18.32 4.43
CA CYS A 7 -23.34 -18.36 3.01
C CYS A 7 -22.93 -16.97 2.46
N ARG A 8 -23.68 -15.92 2.80
CA ARG A 8 -23.36 -14.55 2.39
C ARG A 8 -22.02 -14.06 2.96
N LYS A 9 -21.71 -14.41 4.21
CA LYS A 9 -20.45 -14.03 4.85
C LYS A 9 -19.26 -14.72 4.17
N VAL A 10 -19.36 -16.01 3.89
CA VAL A 10 -18.31 -16.79 3.22
C VAL A 10 -18.07 -16.27 1.80
N ALA A 11 -19.12 -16.02 1.03
CA ALA A 11 -19.01 -15.48 -0.33
C ALA A 11 -18.34 -14.08 -0.36
N ARG A 12 -18.66 -13.21 0.61
CA ARG A 12 -17.99 -11.90 0.72
C ARG A 12 -16.51 -12.05 1.04
N LEU A 13 -16.17 -12.94 1.99
CA LEU A 13 -14.79 -13.17 2.38
C LEU A 13 -13.96 -13.71 1.22
N SER A 14 -14.44 -14.70 0.47
CA SER A 14 -13.71 -15.25 -0.68
C SER A 14 -13.45 -14.19 -1.76
N ILE A 15 -14.44 -13.35 -2.08
CA ILE A 15 -14.26 -12.23 -3.02
C ILE A 15 -13.19 -11.26 -2.51
N THR A 16 -13.25 -10.86 -1.23
CA THR A 16 -12.25 -9.94 -0.68
C THR A 16 -10.84 -10.53 -0.68
N GLN A 17 -10.68 -11.83 -0.43
CA GLN A 17 -9.39 -12.51 -0.47
C GLN A 17 -8.77 -12.47 -1.87
N VAL A 18 -9.55 -12.83 -2.90
CA VAL A 18 -9.08 -12.79 -4.30
C VAL A 18 -8.67 -11.37 -4.71
N LEU A 19 -9.52 -10.38 -4.40
CA LEU A 19 -9.21 -8.97 -4.71
C LEU A 19 -7.96 -8.47 -3.97
N THR A 20 -7.74 -8.94 -2.73
CA THR A 20 -6.55 -8.59 -1.95
C THR A 20 -5.29 -9.13 -2.61
N VAL A 21 -5.30 -10.38 -3.07
CA VAL A 21 -4.16 -10.98 -3.78
C VAL A 21 -3.86 -10.22 -5.07
N ILE A 22 -4.90 -9.88 -5.86
CA ILE A 22 -4.74 -9.09 -7.09
C ILE A 22 -4.11 -7.72 -6.77
N SER A 23 -4.61 -7.02 -5.75
CA SER A 23 -4.09 -5.72 -5.34
C SER A 23 -2.63 -5.79 -4.89
N GLN A 24 -2.25 -6.84 -4.15
CA GLN A 24 -0.87 -7.06 -3.73
C GLN A 24 0.06 -7.26 -4.92
N ARG A 25 -0.32 -8.09 -5.89
CA ARG A 25 0.46 -8.37 -7.11
C ARG A 25 0.62 -7.13 -8.00
N GLN A 26 -0.44 -6.34 -8.16
CA GLN A 26 -0.37 -5.09 -8.91
C GLN A 26 0.59 -4.09 -8.24
N LYS A 27 0.51 -3.94 -6.91
CA LYS A 27 1.41 -3.05 -6.16
C LYS A 27 2.87 -3.51 -6.20
N SER A 28 3.14 -4.82 -6.16
CA SER A 28 4.52 -5.32 -6.27
C SER A 28 5.12 -5.03 -7.64
N ALA A 29 4.38 -5.30 -8.71
CA ALA A 29 4.82 -4.99 -10.09
C ALA A 29 5.07 -3.48 -10.28
N LEU A 30 4.21 -2.62 -9.72
CA LEU A 30 4.43 -1.17 -9.74
C LEU A 30 5.68 -0.76 -8.95
N ARG A 31 5.95 -1.37 -7.80
CA ARG A 31 7.18 -1.06 -7.02
C ARG A 31 8.44 -1.44 -7.80
N GLU A 32 8.42 -2.56 -8.51
CA GLU A 32 9.54 -3.00 -9.36
C GLU A 32 9.75 -2.02 -10.53
N ALA A 33 8.67 -1.63 -11.23
CA ALA A 33 8.73 -0.72 -12.36
C ALA A 33 9.23 0.71 -12.01
N TYR A 34 9.05 1.15 -10.76
CA TYR A 34 9.42 2.49 -10.31
C TYR A 34 10.64 2.54 -9.36
N LYS A 35 11.30 1.40 -9.08
CA LYS A 35 12.38 1.30 -8.08
C LYS A 35 13.55 2.27 -8.30
N ASN A 36 13.92 2.52 -9.55
CA ASN A 36 15.10 3.32 -9.93
C ASN A 36 14.73 4.69 -10.54
N LYS A 37 13.45 5.06 -10.51
CA LYS A 37 13.01 6.34 -11.07
C LYS A 37 13.16 7.43 -10.02
N LYS A 38 13.62 8.62 -10.46
CA LYS A 38 13.77 9.80 -9.58
C LYS A 38 12.45 10.20 -8.91
N TYR A 39 11.33 10.06 -9.63
CA TYR A 39 10.01 10.43 -9.16
C TYR A 39 9.11 9.20 -9.04
N LEU A 40 8.55 9.01 -7.85
CA LEU A 40 7.55 7.98 -7.58
C LEU A 40 6.16 8.62 -7.55
N PRO A 41 5.10 7.87 -7.96
CA PRO A 41 3.73 8.30 -7.75
C PRO A 41 3.37 8.36 -6.26
N LEU A 42 2.44 9.24 -5.91
CA LEU A 42 2.03 9.54 -4.53
C LEU A 42 1.59 8.29 -3.73
N ASP A 43 1.04 7.29 -4.40
CA ASP A 43 0.56 6.05 -3.77
C ASP A 43 1.67 5.10 -3.35
N LEU A 44 2.81 5.14 -4.04
CA LEU A 44 3.98 4.31 -3.71
C LEU A 44 4.89 4.98 -2.68
N LEU A 45 4.70 6.28 -2.42
CA LEU A 45 5.46 7.01 -1.42
C LEU A 45 5.18 6.45 -0.01
N PRO A 46 6.20 6.43 0.87
CA PRO A 46 6.02 6.01 2.24
C PRO A 46 5.04 6.95 2.95
N LYS A 47 3.97 6.38 3.52
CA LYS A 47 2.96 7.14 4.28
C LYS A 47 3.53 7.53 5.64
N LYS A 48 4.23 8.67 5.68
CA LYS A 48 4.74 9.32 6.89
C LYS A 48 3.88 10.55 7.22
N THR A 49 3.90 11.01 8.46
CA THR A 49 3.21 12.26 8.83
C THR A 49 3.84 13.47 8.13
N ARG A 50 3.06 14.53 7.93
CA ARG A 50 3.52 15.76 7.27
C ARG A 50 4.75 16.38 7.93
N ALA A 51 4.80 16.37 9.27
CA ALA A 51 5.96 16.86 10.03
C ALA A 51 7.23 16.07 9.68
N ILE A 52 7.14 14.74 9.60
CA ILE A 52 8.28 13.88 9.23
C ILE A 52 8.68 14.06 7.76
N GLN A 53 7.74 14.36 6.86
CA GLN A 53 8.07 14.61 5.44
C GLN A 53 8.80 15.95 5.23
N ARG A 54 8.58 16.95 6.10
CA ARG A 54 9.15 18.30 5.98
C ARG A 54 10.44 18.52 6.76
N ARG A 55 10.81 17.61 7.65
CA ARG A 55 12.06 17.71 8.42
C ARG A 55 13.28 17.61 7.48
N LEU A 56 14.41 18.13 7.95
CA LEU A 56 15.69 18.02 7.24
C LEU A 56 16.06 16.55 6.97
N THR A 57 16.68 16.31 5.82
CA THR A 57 17.25 15.00 5.52
C THR A 57 18.45 14.72 6.43
N LYS A 58 18.77 13.44 6.66
CA LYS A 58 19.88 13.07 7.56
C LYS A 58 21.21 13.68 7.12
N HIS A 59 21.47 13.75 5.82
CA HIS A 59 22.68 14.37 5.27
C HIS A 59 22.74 15.87 5.62
N GLN A 60 21.63 16.59 5.41
CA GLN A 60 21.53 18.02 5.75
C GLN A 60 21.71 18.30 7.24
N ALA A 61 21.24 17.39 8.10
CA ALA A 61 21.36 17.54 9.55
C ALA A 61 22.77 17.21 10.10
N ILE A 62 23.63 16.57 9.30
CA ILE A 62 25.03 16.27 9.66
C ILE A 62 25.95 17.41 9.19
N GLU A 63 25.61 18.07 8.09
CA GLU A 63 26.35 19.22 7.55
C GLU A 63 26.10 20.53 8.31
N SER A 64 25.03 20.59 9.10
CA SER A 64 24.65 21.70 9.98
C SER A 64 25.17 21.53 11.40
#